data_AF-A0A6V7L4F2-F1
#
_entry.id   AF-A0A6V7L4F2-F1
#
_cell.length_a   1.000
_cell.length_b   1.000
_cell.length_c   1.000
_cell.angle_alpha   90.00
_cell.angle_beta   90.00
_cell.angle_gamma   90.00
#
_symmetry.space_group_name_H-M   'P 1'
#
loop_
_entity.id
_entity.type
_entity.pdbx_description
1 polymer ?
#
loop_
_entity_poly.entity_id
_entity_poly.type
_entity_poly.pdbx_seq_one_letter_code
_entity_poly.pdbx_strand_id
1 'polypeptide(L)'
;MAHGIFIYAKRWENWLQWGIIVTTIVVLITPIQDWQNHVAAIDTLLVWTELMMVVGRFPMFGIYVQMFTQVAVNFFKFIGAYICLIVGFALSFTILHKNYKSFLNPLVGLLKTIVMMSGELEFEDVFWDDDAAL
;
A
#
# COMPACT_ATOMS: atom_id res chain seq x y z
N MET A 1 32.67 12.92 9.03
CA MET A 1 31.44 13.29 8.28
C MET A 1 30.68 12.08 7.71
N ALA A 2 31.33 11.07 7.11
CA ALA A 2 30.63 9.91 6.54
C ALA A 2 29.86 9.02 7.54
N HIS A 3 30.28 9.00 8.82
CA HIS A 3 29.65 8.15 9.84
C HIS A 3 28.21 8.57 10.19
N GLY A 4 27.88 9.87 10.08
CA GLY A 4 26.53 10.37 10.34
C GLY A 4 25.53 10.00 9.24
N ILE A 5 25.97 9.99 7.98
CA ILE A 5 25.13 9.68 6.81
C ILE A 5 24.66 8.22 6.84
N PHE A 6 25.55 7.30 7.23
CA PHE A 6 25.21 5.87 7.31
C PHE A 6 24.23 5.57 8.45
N ILE A 7 24.37 6.27 9.59
CA ILE A 7 23.43 6.16 10.71
C ILE A 7 22.07 6.75 10.33
N TYR A 8 22.07 7.87 9.60
CA TYR A 8 20.85 8.49 9.09
C TYR A 8 20.12 7.56 8.10
N ALA A 9 20.82 6.96 7.14
CA ALA A 9 20.22 6.05 6.16
C ALA A 9 19.73 4.72 6.78
N LYS A 10 20.21 4.33 7.97
CA LYS A 10 19.80 3.08 8.63
C LYS A 10 18.50 3.20 9.42
N ARG A 11 18.05 4.42 9.76
CA ARG A 11 16.79 4.62 10.48
C ARG A 11 15.61 4.58 9.51
N TRP A 12 14.67 3.67 9.75
CA TRP A 12 13.47 3.49 8.92
C TRP A 12 12.62 4.78 8.82
N GLU A 13 12.49 5.54 9.91
CA GLU A 13 11.77 6.83 9.91
C GLU A 13 12.30 7.80 8.84
N ASN A 14 13.62 7.83 8.63
CA ASN A 14 14.21 8.74 7.65
C ASN A 14 13.85 8.36 6.22
N TRP A 15 13.67 7.07 5.93
CA TRP A 15 13.21 6.63 4.61
C TRP A 15 11.79 7.12 4.31
N LEU A 16 10.92 7.12 5.32
CA LEU A 16 9.55 7.58 5.16
C LEU A 16 9.49 9.10 4.94
N GLN A 17 10.30 9.87 5.68
CA GLN A 17 10.45 11.32 5.47
C GLN A 17 10.96 11.66 4.06
N TRP A 18 11.98 10.94 3.58
CA TRP A 18 12.47 11.11 2.21
C TRP A 18 11.41 10.75 1.18
N GLY A 19 10.60 9.72 1.44
CA GLY A 19 9.45 9.37 0.62
C GLY A 19 8.51 10.56 0.45
N ILE A 20 8.07 11.17 1.56
CA ILE A 20 7.18 12.34 1.57
C ILE A 20 7.79 13.51 0.78
N ILE A 21 9.07 13.84 1.03
CA ILE A 21 9.72 14.96 0.35
C ILE A 21 9.72 14.73 -1.17
N VAL A 22 10.05 13.52 -1.62
CA VAL A 22 10.07 13.18 -3.04
C VAL A 22 8.66 13.24 -3.63
N THR A 23 7.66 12.65 -2.98
CA THR A 23 6.28 12.66 -3.48
C THR A 23 5.68 14.06 -3.52
N THR A 24 5.91 14.89 -2.51
CA THR A 24 5.50 16.31 -2.53
C THR A 24 6.17 17.08 -3.67
N ILE A 25 7.48 16.90 -3.91
CA ILE A 25 8.16 17.56 -5.04
C ILE A 25 7.55 17.13 -6.37
N VAL A 26 7.28 15.83 -6.53
CA VAL A 26 6.69 15.26 -7.75
C VAL A 26 5.30 15.83 -8.03
N VAL A 27 4.47 16.00 -6.99
CA VAL A 27 3.12 16.59 -7.11
C VAL A 27 3.17 18.07 -7.50
N LEU A 28 4.23 18.80 -7.12
CA LEU A 28 4.38 20.23 -7.42
C LEU A 28 4.87 20.52 -8.86
N ILE A 29 5.25 19.49 -9.62
CA ILE A 29 5.71 19.66 -11.01
C ILE A 29 4.53 20.08 -11.89
N THR A 30 4.70 21.13 -12.70
CA THR A 30 3.71 21.58 -13.68
C THR A 30 4.13 21.17 -15.10
N PRO A 31 3.18 20.89 -16.01
CA PRO A 31 1.72 20.97 -15.87
C PRO A 31 1.09 19.80 -15.11
N ILE A 32 -0.12 20.02 -14.57
CA ILE A 32 -0.83 19.00 -13.79
C ILE A 32 -1.30 17.86 -14.69
N GLN A 33 -0.99 16.61 -14.33
CA GLN A 33 -1.39 15.40 -15.05
C GLN A 33 -2.14 14.42 -14.13
N ASP A 34 -3.01 13.58 -14.70
CA ASP A 34 -3.88 12.69 -13.91
C ASP A 34 -3.13 11.75 -12.97
N TRP A 35 -1.92 11.29 -13.35
CA TRP A 35 -1.10 10.43 -12.50
C TRP A 35 -0.62 11.13 -11.22
N GLN A 36 -0.53 12.46 -11.22
CA GLN A 36 -0.16 13.20 -10.03
C GLN A 36 -1.24 13.14 -8.95
N ASN A 37 -2.51 12.94 -9.32
CA ASN A 37 -3.58 12.72 -8.35
C ASN A 37 -3.37 11.40 -7.61
N HIS A 38 -2.92 10.35 -8.31
CA HIS A 38 -2.55 9.08 -7.66
C HIS A 38 -1.34 9.25 -6.73
N VAL A 39 -0.33 10.02 -7.13
CA VAL A 39 0.84 10.31 -6.29
C VAL A 39 0.45 11.16 -5.08
N ALA A 40 -0.42 12.15 -5.23
CA ALA A 40 -0.91 12.98 -4.13
C ALA A 40 -1.72 12.17 -3.10
N ALA A 41 -2.50 11.19 -3.56
CA ALA A 41 -3.19 10.26 -2.67
C ALA A 41 -2.20 9.42 -1.83
N ILE A 42 -1.13 8.91 -2.47
CA ILE A 42 -0.06 8.17 -1.78
C ILE A 42 0.68 9.08 -0.80
N ASP A 43 1.03 10.30 -1.22
CA ASP A 43 1.71 11.31 -0.39
C ASP A 43 0.91 11.60 0.88
N THR A 44 -0.40 11.80 0.74
CA THR A 44 -1.31 12.03 1.86
C THR A 44 -1.26 10.86 2.85
N LEU A 45 -1.33 9.61 2.39
CA LEU A 45 -1.22 8.44 3.27
C LEU A 45 0.14 8.35 3.97
N LEU A 46 1.23 8.68 3.27
CA LEU A 46 2.57 8.72 3.87
C LEU A 46 2.66 9.78 4.97
N VAL A 47 2.15 10.99 4.73
CA VAL A 47 2.12 12.08 5.73
C VAL A 47 1.34 11.68 6.98
N TRP A 48 0.18 11.05 6.84
CA TRP A 48 -0.60 10.57 8.00
C TRP A 48 0.11 9.42 8.72
N THR A 49 0.87 8.60 8.01
CA THR A 49 1.69 7.54 8.62
C THR A 49 2.88 8.13 9.41
N GLU A 50 3.56 9.15 8.89
CA GLU A 50 4.59 9.91 9.62
C GLU A 50 4.00 10.55 10.88
N LEU A 51 2.80 11.14 10.76
CA LEU A 51 2.11 11.75 11.90
C LEU A 51 1.87 10.72 13.01
N MET A 52 1.43 9.50 12.68
CA MET A 52 1.28 8.41 13.65
C MET A 52 2.59 8.10 14.38
N MET A 53 3.73 8.10 13.66
CA MET A 53 5.05 7.88 14.30
C MET A 53 5.47 9.04 15.19
N VAL A 54 5.21 10.29 14.78
CA VAL A 54 5.48 11.49 15.58
C VAL A 54 4.63 11.47 16.86
N VAL A 55 3.36 11.10 16.77
CA VAL A 55 2.48 10.90 17.94
C VAL A 55 3.02 9.80 18.86
N GLY A 56 3.63 8.76 18.28
CA GLY A 56 4.33 7.70 19.03
C GLY A 56 5.51 8.18 19.87
N ARG A 57 6.03 9.40 19.67
CA ARG A 57 7.08 9.97 20.52
C ARG A 57 6.56 10.50 21.85
N PHE A 58 5.25 10.68 22.00
CA PHE A 58 4.66 11.03 23.29
C PHE A 58 4.59 9.79 24.20
N PRO A 59 5.00 9.90 25.49
CA PRO A 59 5.10 8.76 26.39
C PRO A 59 3.75 8.05 26.65
N MET A 60 2.62 8.75 26.46
CA MET A 60 1.28 8.18 26.60
C MET A 60 0.88 7.32 25.39
N PHE A 61 1.23 7.72 24.17
CA PHE A 61 0.80 7.08 22.92
C PHE A 61 1.85 6.14 22.32
N GLY A 62 3.12 6.28 22.72
CA GLY A 62 4.23 5.54 22.13
C GLY A 62 4.14 4.03 22.23
N ILE A 63 3.61 3.51 23.34
CA ILE A 63 3.42 2.06 23.51
C ILE A 63 2.43 1.54 22.45
N TYR A 64 1.30 2.23 22.24
CA TYR A 64 0.29 1.81 21.27
C TYR A 64 0.81 1.87 19.83
N VAL A 65 1.53 2.94 19.48
CA VAL A 65 2.14 3.09 18.15
C VAL A 65 3.21 2.02 17.91
N GLN A 66 4.04 1.71 18.91
CA GLN A 66 5.04 0.65 18.83
C GLN A 66 4.39 -0.72 18.65
N MET A 67 3.32 -1.02 19.41
CA MET A 67 2.58 -2.27 19.28
C MET A 67 1.98 -2.42 17.89
N PHE A 68 1.32 -1.38 17.35
CA PHE A 68 0.80 -1.37 15.99
C PHE A 68 1.91 -1.64 14.96
N THR A 69 3.03 -0.95 15.08
CA THR A 69 4.18 -1.10 14.17
C THR A 69 4.71 -2.53 14.18
N GLN A 70 4.81 -3.16 15.36
CA GLN A 70 5.26 -4.55 15.48
C GLN A 70 4.27 -5.54 14.84
N VAL A 71 2.97 -5.33 15.03
CA VAL A 71 1.92 -6.14 14.40
C VAL A 71 1.97 -5.98 12.88
N ALA A 72 2.08 -4.75 12.37
CA ALA A 72 2.18 -4.48 10.93
C ALA A 72 3.41 -5.17 10.31
N VAL A 73 4.59 -5.09 10.95
CA VAL A 73 5.80 -5.78 10.47
C VAL A 73 5.60 -7.30 10.43
N ASN A 74 4.99 -7.89 11.46
CA ASN A 74 4.72 -9.33 11.47
C ASN A 74 3.68 -9.73 10.40
N PHE A 75 2.70 -8.88 10.15
CA PHE A 75 1.71 -9.08 9.09
C PHE A 75 2.35 -9.09 7.69
N PHE A 76 3.23 -8.13 7.38
CA PHE A 76 3.95 -8.12 6.10
C PHE A 76 4.91 -9.32 5.95
N LYS A 77 5.56 -9.77 7.03
CA LYS A 77 6.36 -11.00 7.01
C LYS A 77 5.50 -12.23 6.71
N PHE A 78 4.32 -12.31 7.32
CA PHE A 78 3.35 -13.35 7.03
C PHE A 78 2.95 -13.30 5.56
N ILE A 79 2.44 -12.17 5.03
CA ILE A 79 2.09 -12.03 3.61
C ILE A 79 3.25 -12.45 2.68
N GLY A 80 4.47 -12.01 2.98
CA GLY A 80 5.66 -12.38 2.21
C GLY A 80 5.91 -13.89 2.17
N ALA A 81 5.68 -14.61 3.27
CA ALA A 81 5.81 -16.06 3.30
C ALA A 81 4.73 -16.77 2.45
N TYR A 82 3.52 -16.19 2.37
CA TYR A 82 2.40 -16.74 1.62
C TYR A 82 2.32 -16.25 0.18
N ILE A 83 3.21 -15.36 -0.28
CA ILE A 83 3.12 -14.71 -1.60
C ILE A 83 3.07 -15.71 -2.76
N CYS A 84 3.75 -16.85 -2.64
CA CYS A 84 3.71 -17.91 -3.66
C CYS A 84 2.32 -18.53 -3.79
N LEU A 85 1.59 -18.70 -2.68
CA LEU A 85 0.21 -19.17 -2.70
C LEU A 85 -0.71 -18.10 -3.28
N ILE A 86 -0.55 -16.83 -2.87
CA ILE A 86 -1.35 -15.71 -3.38
C ILE A 86 -1.25 -15.65 -4.92
N VAL A 87 -0.03 -15.71 -5.45
CA VAL A 87 0.22 -15.71 -6.90
C VAL A 87 -0.33 -16.97 -7.57
N GLY A 88 -0.15 -18.15 -6.96
CA GLY A 88 -0.67 -19.40 -7.50
C GLY A 88 -2.21 -19.40 -7.61
N PHE A 89 -2.90 -18.91 -6.59
CA PHE A 89 -4.36 -18.75 -6.61
C PHE A 89 -4.80 -17.71 -7.64
N ALA A 90 -4.14 -16.55 -7.72
CA ALA A 90 -4.46 -15.51 -8.69
C ALA A 90 -4.33 -15.99 -10.14
N LEU A 91 -3.25 -16.72 -10.45
CA LEU A 91 -3.05 -17.32 -11.78
C LEU A 91 -4.08 -18.43 -12.07
N SER A 92 -4.38 -19.29 -11.09
CA SER A 92 -5.37 -20.35 -11.24
C SER A 92 -6.76 -19.77 -11.53
N PHE A 93 -7.17 -18.72 -10.83
CA PHE A 93 -8.43 -18.03 -11.10
C PHE A 93 -8.43 -17.30 -12.44
N THR A 94 -7.31 -16.73 -12.86
CA THR A 94 -7.17 -16.13 -14.19
C THR A 94 -7.37 -17.17 -15.30
N ILE A 95 -6.85 -18.37 -15.13
CA ILE A 95 -7.03 -19.48 -16.08
C ILE A 95 -8.48 -19.99 -16.07
N LEU A 96 -9.08 -20.13 -14.88
CA LEU A 96 -10.43 -20.66 -14.71
C LEU A 96 -11.51 -19.68 -15.19
N HIS A 97 -11.33 -18.38 -14.93
CA HIS A 97 -12.31 -17.32 -15.17
C HIS A 97 -11.82 -16.33 -16.24
N LYS A 98 -11.50 -16.84 -17.44
CA LYS A 98 -10.95 -16.03 -18.56
C LYS A 98 -11.85 -14.87 -19.01
N ASN A 99 -13.15 -14.95 -18.76
CA ASN A 99 -14.13 -13.94 -19.19
C ASN A 99 -14.49 -12.94 -18.08
N TYR A 100 -13.84 -13.02 -16.92
CA TYR A 100 -14.19 -12.16 -15.79
C TYR A 100 -13.32 -10.92 -15.74
N LYS A 101 -13.95 -9.73 -15.75
CA LYS A 101 -13.25 -8.44 -15.92
C LYS A 101 -12.09 -8.24 -14.94
N SER A 102 -12.26 -8.65 -13.69
CA SER A 102 -11.20 -8.50 -12.68
C SER A 102 -10.00 -9.41 -12.87
N PHE A 103 -10.14 -10.55 -13.57
CA PHE A 103 -9.04 -11.47 -13.84
C PHE A 103 -8.37 -11.22 -15.20
N LEU A 104 -8.85 -10.24 -15.99
CA LEU A 104 -8.17 -9.83 -17.24
C LEU A 104 -6.84 -9.12 -16.96
N ASN A 105 -6.78 -8.34 -15.88
CA ASN A 105 -5.56 -7.65 -15.46
C ASN A 105 -4.87 -8.45 -14.33
N PRO A 106 -3.64 -8.95 -14.52
CA PRO A 106 -2.96 -9.77 -13.52
C PRO A 106 -2.83 -9.12 -12.14
N LEU A 107 -2.61 -7.79 -12.10
CA LEU A 107 -2.52 -7.03 -10.84
C LEU A 107 -3.87 -6.92 -10.13
N VAL A 108 -4.96 -6.69 -10.88
CA VAL A 108 -6.32 -6.61 -10.34
C VAL A 108 -6.77 -7.99 -9.87
N GLY A 109 -6.44 -9.06 -10.61
CA GLY A 109 -6.73 -10.44 -10.21
C GLY A 109 -5.99 -10.86 -8.95
N LEU A 110 -4.75 -10.37 -8.76
CA LEU A 110 -3.98 -10.59 -7.53
C LEU A 110 -4.65 -9.87 -6.35
N LEU A 111 -4.98 -8.58 -6.49
CA LEU A 111 -5.69 -7.82 -5.44
C LEU A 111 -7.03 -8.48 -5.08
N LYS A 112 -7.80 -8.91 -6.09
CA LYS A 112 -9.04 -9.66 -5.88
C LYS A 112 -8.83 -10.96 -5.13
N THR A 113 -7.77 -11.69 -5.42
CA THR A 113 -7.43 -12.93 -4.70
C THR A 113 -7.12 -12.64 -3.23
N ILE A 114 -6.42 -11.54 -2.94
CA ILE A 114 -6.16 -11.07 -1.56
C ILE A 114 -7.49 -10.75 -0.85
N VAL A 115 -8.39 -10.03 -1.51
CA VAL A 115 -9.70 -9.65 -0.95
C VAL A 115 -10.59 -10.89 -0.70
N MET A 116 -10.58 -11.85 -1.63
CA MET A 116 -11.25 -13.14 -1.42
C MET A 116 -10.68 -13.91 -0.21
N MET A 117 -9.37 -13.83 0.06
CA MET A 117 -8.76 -14.45 1.24
C MET A 117 -9.11 -13.76 2.55
N SER A 118 -9.39 -12.44 2.56
CA SER A 118 -9.91 -11.75 3.74
C SER A 118 -11.40 -12.06 3.99
N GLY A 119 -12.06 -12.74 3.06
CA GLY A 119 -13.48 -13.12 3.15
C GLY A 119 -14.44 -12.04 2.62
N GLU A 120 -13.91 -10.97 2.04
CA GLU A 120 -14.70 -9.91 1.41
C GLU A 120 -14.91 -10.26 -0.07
N LEU A 121 -16.16 -10.21 -0.53
CA LEU A 121 -16.53 -10.59 -1.91
C LEU A 121 -16.96 -9.39 -2.77
N GLU A 122 -17.30 -8.24 -2.18
CA GLU A 122 -17.88 -7.06 -2.87
C GLU A 122 -16.82 -6.09 -3.45
N PHE A 123 -15.65 -6.58 -3.86
CA PHE A 123 -14.61 -5.70 -4.46
C PHE A 123 -14.99 -5.21 -5.87
N GLU A 124 -15.94 -5.86 -6.53
CA GLU A 124 -16.21 -5.64 -7.96
C GLU A 124 -17.06 -4.41 -8.24
N ASP A 125 -18.04 -4.16 -7.38
CA ASP A 125 -19.03 -3.10 -7.55
C ASP A 125 -18.38 -1.70 -7.53
N VAL A 126 -17.18 -1.58 -6.93
CA VAL A 126 -16.40 -0.33 -6.89
C VAL A 126 -15.66 -0.04 -8.20
N PHE A 127 -15.25 -1.07 -8.95
CA PHE A 127 -14.48 -0.91 -10.19
C PHE A 127 -15.30 -1.14 -11.45
N TRP A 128 -16.39 -1.90 -11.34
CA TRP A 128 -17.24 -2.34 -12.43
C TRP A 128 -18.70 -2.10 -12.05
N ASP A 129 -19.07 -0.83 -11.89
CA ASP A 129 -20.47 -0.43 -11.83
C ASP A 129 -21.05 -0.50 -13.27
N ASP A 130 -21.51 -1.69 -13.67
CA ASP A 130 -22.25 -1.88 -14.93
C ASP A 130 -23.75 -1.55 -14.76
N ASP A 131 -24.20 -0.99 -13.62
CA ASP A 131 -25.56 -0.43 -13.48
C ASP A 131 -25.69 0.98 -14.10
N ALA A 132 -24.72 1.40 -14.91
CA ALA A 132 -24.91 2.42 -15.94
C ALA A 132 -25.28 1.78 -17.29
N ALA A 133 -26.47 1.17 -17.34
CA ALA A 133 -27.23 0.85 -18.55
C ALA A 133 -26.51 0.06 -19.66
N LEU A 134 -26.62 -1.28 -19.61
CA LEU A 134 -27.46 -2.10 -20.51
C LEU A 134 -27.28 -3.60 -20.23
#